data_AF-A0A1Y1Q8K1-F1
#
_entry.id   AF-A0A1Y1Q8K1-F1
#
_cell.length_a   1.000
_cell.length_b   1.000
_cell.length_c   1.000
_cell.angle_alpha   90.00
_cell.angle_beta   90.00
_cell.angle_gamma   90.00
#
_symmetry.space_group_name_H-M   'P 1'
#
loop_
_entity.id
_entity.type
_entity.pdbx_description
1 polymer ?
#
loop_
_entity_poly.entity_id
_entity_poly.type
_entity_poly.pdbx_seq_one_letter_code
_entity_poly.pdbx_strand_id
1 'polypeptide(L)'
;MGLLSANNPGFYVAQAAGFMLLGPFLALGLYDLSYRRAQGEPTRFVQSAVALLRNPVNLTLYALFLGTLMLLWLSMSSVVMRLFFGDLPVAEQTYMGFVNLLLATKIGWLFTLAFLSVGLMFAVVSFVTGVATVPMLLERKVSLVTALNTSIRAILANWKVMVWWAATIAVIIGLGIDV
;
A
#
# COMPACT_ATOMS: atom_id res chain seq x y z
N MET A 1 -32.61 9.22 -7.48
CA MET A 1 -31.26 9.80 -7.31
C MET A 1 -30.80 9.57 -5.87
N GLY A 2 -30.20 8.41 -5.55
CA GLY A 2 -29.90 8.03 -4.15
C GLY A 2 -28.67 7.14 -3.95
N LEU A 3 -27.89 6.88 -5.01
CA LEU A 3 -26.69 6.02 -4.95
C LEU A 3 -25.38 6.80 -4.69
N LEU A 4 -25.41 8.14 -4.82
CA LEU A 4 -24.27 9.04 -4.60
C LEU A 4 -24.44 9.92 -3.34
N SER A 5 -25.36 9.55 -2.45
CA SER A 5 -25.44 10.18 -1.14
C SER A 5 -24.24 9.72 -0.32
N ALA A 6 -23.42 10.66 0.16
CA ALA A 6 -22.29 10.42 1.05
C ALA A 6 -22.65 9.64 2.33
N ASN A 7 -23.94 9.48 2.61
CA ASN A 7 -24.46 8.78 3.79
C ASN A 7 -24.78 7.29 3.55
N ASN A 8 -24.44 6.73 2.37
CA ASN A 8 -24.68 5.32 2.07
C ASN A 8 -23.38 4.50 2.24
N PRO A 9 -23.32 3.50 3.15
CA PRO A 9 -22.13 2.69 3.38
C PRO A 9 -21.57 2.06 2.10
N GLY A 10 -22.44 1.74 1.14
CA GLY A 10 -22.04 1.18 -0.16
C GLY A 10 -21.15 2.10 -1.01
N PHE A 11 -21.22 3.42 -0.81
CA PHE A 11 -20.38 4.38 -1.54
C PHE A 11 -18.92 4.33 -1.09
N TYR A 12 -18.66 4.12 0.21
CA TYR A 12 -17.30 3.94 0.73
C TYR A 12 -16.70 2.62 0.26
N VAL A 13 -17.49 1.55 0.25
CA VAL A 13 -17.06 0.24 -0.28
C VAL A 13 -16.76 0.34 -1.78
N ALA A 14 -17.58 1.04 -2.56
CA ALA A 14 -17.37 1.24 -3.98
C ALA A 14 -16.12 2.09 -4.28
N GLN A 15 -15.86 3.15 -3.52
CA GLN A 15 -14.64 3.95 -3.64
C GLN A 15 -13.39 3.15 -3.28
N ALA A 16 -13.42 2.41 -2.16
CA ALA A 16 -12.32 1.56 -1.75
C ALA A 16 -12.02 0.47 -2.79
N ALA A 17 -13.07 -0.20 -3.30
CA ALA A 17 -12.94 -1.19 -4.37
C ALA A 17 -12.42 -0.57 -5.67
N GLY A 18 -12.93 0.61 -6.06
CA GLY A 18 -12.51 1.34 -7.24
C GLY A 18 -11.04 1.77 -7.18
N PHE A 19 -10.59 2.28 -6.03
CA PHE A 19 -9.18 2.62 -5.80
C PHE A 19 -8.29 1.38 -5.79
N MET A 20 -8.74 0.28 -5.19
CA MET A 20 -7.97 -0.97 -5.15
C MET A 20 -7.79 -1.59 -6.54
N LEU A 21 -8.79 -1.41 -7.43
CA LEU A 21 -8.73 -1.83 -8.82
C LEU A 21 -7.90 -0.87 -9.67
N LEU A 22 -8.14 0.44 -9.61
CA LEU A 22 -7.51 1.43 -10.50
C LEU A 22 -6.13 1.89 -10.04
N GLY A 23 -5.89 1.93 -8.73
CA GLY A 23 -4.65 2.42 -8.10
C GLY A 23 -3.39 1.74 -8.62
N PRO A 24 -3.32 0.39 -8.69
CA PRO A 24 -2.17 -0.31 -9.25
C PRO A 24 -1.90 0.05 -10.72
N PHE A 25 -2.94 0.18 -11.56
CA PHE A 25 -2.77 0.54 -12.97
C PHE A 25 -2.29 1.99 -13.14
N LEU A 26 -2.84 2.92 -12.35
CA LEU A 26 -2.41 4.32 -12.37
C LEU A 26 -0.97 4.48 -11.87
N ALA A 27 -0.60 3.79 -10.78
CA ALA A 27 0.76 3.81 -10.25
C ALA A 27 1.77 3.25 -11.27
N LEU A 28 1.43 2.17 -11.96
CA LEU A 28 2.27 1.60 -13.01
C LEU A 28 2.43 2.56 -14.21
N GLY A 29 1.35 3.21 -14.63
CA GLY A 29 1.39 4.21 -15.70
C GLY A 29 2.27 5.42 -15.36
N LEU A 30 2.13 5.96 -14.15
CA LEU A 30 2.95 7.08 -13.65
C LEU A 30 4.43 6.71 -13.51
N TYR A 31 4.72 5.50 -13.03
CA TYR A 31 6.09 5.02 -12.88
C TYR A 31 6.80 4.94 -14.24
N ASP A 32 6.15 4.36 -15.25
CA ASP A 32 6.73 4.24 -16.59
C ASP A 32 6.90 5.60 -17.28
N LEU A 33 5.97 6.54 -17.06
CA LEU A 33 6.10 7.94 -17.51
C LEU A 33 7.32 8.64 -16.91
N SER A 34 7.53 8.50 -15.59
CA SER A 34 8.70 9.06 -14.90
C SER A 34 10.00 8.47 -15.43
N TYR A 35 10.02 7.16 -15.68
CA TYR A 35 11.20 6.47 -16.20
C TYR A 35 11.55 6.88 -17.64
N ARG A 36 10.57 6.91 -18.56
CA ARG A 36 10.80 7.36 -19.94
C ARG A 36 11.25 8.80 -20.02
N ARG A 37 10.72 9.66 -19.14
CA ARG A 37 11.17 11.05 -19.01
C ARG A 37 12.63 11.13 -18.57
N ALA A 38 13.07 10.25 -17.67
CA ALA A 38 14.47 10.17 -17.26
C ALA A 38 15.41 9.68 -18.39
N GLN A 39 14.89 8.96 -19.39
CA GLN A 39 15.65 8.46 -20.55
C GLN A 39 15.54 9.35 -21.80
N GLY A 40 14.76 10.43 -21.76
CA GLY A 40 14.58 11.34 -22.91
C GLY A 40 13.76 10.74 -24.06
N GLU A 41 13.03 9.64 -23.83
CA GLU A 41 12.21 9.00 -24.87
C GLU A 41 10.84 9.68 -25.04
N PRO A 42 10.28 9.73 -26.27
CA PRO A 42 8.96 10.32 -26.53
C PRO A 42 7.84 9.55 -25.81
N THR A 43 7.05 10.27 -25.02
CA THR A 43 6.02 9.71 -24.13
C THR A 43 4.72 9.40 -24.89
N ARG A 44 4.34 8.11 -24.99
CA ARG A 44 3.00 7.67 -25.39
C ARG A 44 2.44 6.67 -24.37
N PHE A 45 1.37 7.06 -23.67
CA PHE A 45 0.67 6.28 -22.62
C PHE A 45 0.39 4.81 -22.99
N VAL A 46 0.10 4.52 -24.26
CA VAL A 46 -0.27 3.17 -24.73
C VAL A 46 0.94 2.24 -24.87
N GLN A 47 2.15 2.79 -25.07
CA GLN A 47 3.38 1.98 -25.15
C GLN A 47 3.96 1.66 -23.77
N SER A 48 3.53 2.36 -22.71
CA SER A 48 3.90 2.07 -21.32
C SER A 48 3.40 0.72 -20.82
N ALA A 49 2.21 0.31 -21.24
CA ALA A 49 1.69 -1.02 -20.97
C ALA A 49 2.53 -2.15 -21.61
N VAL A 50 3.31 -1.84 -22.66
CA VAL A 50 4.19 -2.82 -23.34
C VAL A 50 5.51 -3.02 -22.57
N ALA A 51 5.92 -2.08 -21.71
CA ALA A 51 7.10 -2.27 -20.85
C ALA A 51 6.89 -3.37 -19.81
N LEU A 52 5.65 -3.55 -19.32
CA LEU A 52 5.26 -4.70 -18.48
C LEU A 52 5.53 -6.06 -19.16
N LEU A 53 5.56 -6.11 -20.49
CA LEU A 53 5.78 -7.34 -21.27
C LEU A 53 7.27 -7.70 -21.42
N ARG A 54 8.22 -6.88 -20.95
CA ARG A 54 9.65 -7.22 -20.98
C ARG A 54 10.04 -8.28 -19.96
N ASN A 55 9.39 -8.29 -18.78
CA ASN A 55 9.61 -9.28 -17.72
C ASN A 55 8.31 -9.63 -16.97
N PRO A 56 7.26 -10.09 -17.69
CA PRO A 56 5.92 -10.22 -17.14
C PRO A 56 5.86 -11.25 -16.01
N VAL A 57 6.65 -12.33 -16.11
CA VAL A 57 6.65 -13.41 -15.11
C VAL A 57 7.15 -12.90 -13.76
N ASN A 58 8.33 -12.28 -13.69
CA ASN A 58 8.87 -11.81 -12.41
C ASN A 58 8.05 -10.66 -11.83
N LEU A 59 7.53 -9.77 -12.68
CA LEU A 59 6.62 -8.70 -12.25
C LEU A 59 5.32 -9.26 -11.68
N THR A 60 4.74 -10.28 -12.33
CA THR A 60 3.53 -10.96 -11.86
C THR A 60 3.79 -11.70 -10.56
N LEU A 61 4.91 -12.41 -10.43
CA LEU A 61 5.29 -13.07 -9.18
C LEU A 61 5.47 -12.06 -8.04
N TYR A 62 6.07 -10.90 -8.32
CA TYR A 62 6.21 -9.85 -7.33
C TYR A 62 4.85 -9.21 -6.96
N ALA A 63 3.97 -9.00 -7.94
CA ALA A 63 2.61 -8.53 -7.70
C ALA A 63 1.80 -9.54 -6.88
N LEU A 64 1.94 -10.84 -7.15
CA LEU A 64 1.34 -11.91 -6.35
C LEU A 64 1.88 -11.91 -4.92
N PHE A 65 3.20 -11.75 -4.74
CA PHE A 65 3.80 -11.63 -3.41
C PHE A 65 3.21 -10.45 -2.62
N LEU A 66 3.14 -9.25 -3.23
CA LEU A 66 2.52 -8.09 -2.61
C LEU A 66 1.01 -8.28 -2.37
N GLY A 67 0.32 -8.97 -3.28
CA GLY A 67 -1.09 -9.33 -3.13
C GLY A 67 -1.32 -10.25 -1.94
N THR A 68 -0.51 -11.29 -1.77
CA THR A 68 -0.54 -12.16 -0.58
C THR A 68 -0.26 -11.37 0.69
N LEU A 69 0.75 -10.48 0.66
CA LEU A 69 1.07 -9.61 1.78
C LEU A 69 -0.11 -8.71 2.16
N MET A 70 -0.82 -8.16 1.17
CA MET A 70 -2.04 -7.37 1.36
C MET A 70 -3.18 -8.20 1.95
N LEU A 71 -3.39 -9.44 1.49
CA LEU A 71 -4.40 -10.35 2.04
C LEU A 71 -4.08 -10.74 3.49
N LEU A 72 -2.80 -10.95 3.81
CA LEU A 72 -2.34 -11.19 5.17
C LEU A 72 -2.57 -9.95 6.05
N TRP A 73 -2.31 -8.75 5.54
CA TRP A 73 -2.61 -7.50 6.23
C TRP A 73 -4.11 -7.36 6.53
N LEU A 74 -4.98 -7.58 5.53
CA LEU A 74 -6.43 -7.55 5.71
C LEU A 74 -6.90 -8.58 6.75
N SER A 75 -6.34 -9.78 6.69
CA SER A 75 -6.64 -10.85 7.64
C SER A 75 -6.21 -10.46 9.06
N MET A 76 -4.98 -9.98 9.25
CA MET A 76 -4.47 -9.55 10.55
C MET A 76 -5.26 -8.35 11.09
N SER A 77 -5.59 -7.38 10.24
CA SER A 77 -6.44 -6.24 10.58
C SER A 77 -7.80 -6.68 11.10
N SER A 78 -8.43 -7.68 10.47
CA SER A 78 -9.70 -8.23 10.92
C SER A 78 -9.60 -8.95 12.26
N VAL A 79 -8.45 -9.57 12.56
CA VAL A 79 -8.20 -10.25 13.83
C VAL A 79 -8.03 -9.20 14.93
N VAL A 80 -7.21 -8.17 14.70
CA VAL A 80 -7.04 -7.05 15.65
C VAL A 80 -8.39 -6.38 15.90
N MET A 81 -9.18 -6.10 14.87
CA MET A 81 -10.51 -5.51 15.03
C MET A 81 -11.42 -6.39 15.90
N ARG A 82 -11.46 -7.71 15.65
CA ARG A 82 -12.28 -8.64 16.44
C ARG A 82 -11.79 -8.80 17.89
N LEU A 83 -10.48 -8.78 18.12
CA LEU A 83 -9.91 -8.93 19.47
C LEU A 83 -10.30 -7.77 20.40
N PHE A 84 -10.41 -6.56 19.87
CA PHE A 84 -10.74 -5.38 20.66
C PHE A 84 -12.23 -5.05 20.66
N PHE A 85 -12.95 -5.37 19.58
CA PHE A 85 -14.31 -4.88 19.34
C PHE A 85 -15.31 -5.97 18.92
N GLY A 86 -14.94 -7.26 19.02
CA GLY A 86 -15.80 -8.38 18.60
C GLY A 86 -17.15 -8.46 19.32
N ASP A 87 -17.22 -7.97 20.56
CA ASP A 87 -18.41 -8.03 21.42
C ASP A 87 -19.15 -6.69 21.53
N LEU A 88 -18.80 -5.67 20.72
CA LEU A 88 -19.43 -4.35 20.82
C LEU A 88 -20.89 -4.36 20.30
N PRO A 89 -21.83 -3.73 21.02
CA PRO A 89 -23.20 -3.54 20.55
C PRO A 89 -23.27 -2.81 19.20
N VAL A 90 -24.23 -3.19 18.36
CA VAL A 90 -24.42 -2.63 16.99
C VAL A 90 -24.56 -1.10 16.97
N ALA A 91 -25.04 -0.48 18.06
CA ALA A 91 -25.16 0.97 18.19
C ALA A 91 -23.80 1.71 18.19
N GLU A 92 -22.73 1.07 18.65
CA GLU A 92 -21.36 1.60 18.69
C GLU A 92 -20.63 1.43 17.34
N GLN A 93 -21.24 0.74 16.36
CA GLN A 93 -20.65 0.48 15.03
C GLN A 93 -20.83 1.64 14.04
N THR A 94 -21.24 2.83 14.51
CA THR A 94 -21.28 4.05 13.70
C THR A 94 -19.89 4.70 13.64
N TYR A 95 -19.52 5.32 12.52
CA TYR A 95 -18.21 5.97 12.33
C TYR A 95 -17.86 6.96 13.47
N MET A 96 -18.80 7.82 13.88
CA MET A 96 -18.58 8.75 15.01
C MET A 96 -18.46 8.03 16.37
N GLY A 97 -19.20 6.93 16.56
CA GLY A 97 -19.09 6.09 17.75
C GLY A 97 -17.70 5.47 17.86
N PHE A 98 -17.20 4.93 16.75
CA PHE A 98 -15.86 4.37 16.65
C PHE A 98 -14.75 5.40 16.92
N VAL A 99 -14.85 6.61 16.36
CA VAL A 99 -13.86 7.68 16.61
C VAL A 99 -13.86 8.13 18.08
N ASN A 100 -15.03 8.30 18.68
CA ASN A 100 -15.13 8.62 20.11
C ASN A 100 -14.56 7.49 20.97
N LEU A 101 -14.86 6.24 20.63
CA LEU A 101 -14.34 5.07 21.32
C LEU A 101 -12.81 5.01 21.23
N LEU A 102 -12.24 5.29 20.05
CA LEU A 102 -10.80 5.34 19.80
C LEU A 102 -10.07 6.38 20.67
N LEU A 103 -10.60 7.61 20.70
CA LEU A 103 -9.92 8.75 21.33
C LEU A 103 -10.21 8.87 22.84
N ALA A 104 -11.42 8.54 23.26
CA ALA A 104 -11.89 8.76 24.63
C ALA A 104 -11.64 7.56 25.56
N THR A 105 -11.37 6.35 25.03
CA THR A 105 -11.20 5.15 25.86
C THR A 105 -9.78 4.61 25.85
N LYS A 106 -9.33 4.07 26.99
CA LYS A 106 -8.04 3.36 27.08
C LYS A 106 -7.95 2.19 26.10
N ILE A 107 -9.07 1.49 25.90
CA ILE A 107 -9.16 0.35 24.96
C ILE A 107 -8.92 0.83 23.52
N GLY A 108 -9.48 1.98 23.13
CA GLY A 108 -9.26 2.62 21.84
C GLY A 108 -7.79 2.97 21.56
N TRP A 109 -7.08 3.49 22.57
CA TRP A 109 -5.64 3.76 22.47
C TRP A 109 -4.81 2.47 22.30
N LEU A 110 -5.10 1.42 23.08
CA LEU A 110 -4.43 0.13 22.93
C LEU A 110 -4.70 -0.50 21.56
N PHE A 111 -5.94 -0.43 21.08
CA PHE A 111 -6.29 -0.87 19.73
C PHE A 111 -5.48 -0.10 18.68
N THR A 112 -5.41 1.23 18.78
CA THR A 112 -4.70 2.07 17.82
C THR A 112 -3.22 1.71 17.77
N LEU A 113 -2.58 1.53 18.94
CA LEU A 113 -1.19 1.10 19.01
C LEU A 113 -0.98 -0.29 18.43
N ALA A 114 -1.87 -1.25 18.73
CA ALA A 114 -1.79 -2.60 18.18
C ALA A 114 -1.97 -2.60 16.65
N PHE A 115 -2.99 -1.91 16.15
CA PHE A 115 -3.29 -1.79 14.73
C PHE A 115 -2.16 -1.10 13.98
N LEU A 116 -1.63 0.01 14.50
CA LEU A 116 -0.49 0.72 13.94
C LEU A 116 0.76 -0.14 13.93
N SER A 117 1.02 -0.91 14.99
CA SER A 117 2.20 -1.81 15.07
C SER A 117 2.15 -2.90 14.02
N VAL A 118 0.99 -3.54 13.84
CA VAL A 118 0.80 -4.54 12.78
C VAL A 118 0.95 -3.87 11.41
N GLY A 119 0.33 -2.70 11.19
CA GLY A 119 0.44 -1.97 9.93
C GLY A 119 1.87 -1.59 9.59
N LEU A 120 2.62 -1.10 10.58
CA LEU A 120 4.03 -0.77 10.47
C LEU A 120 4.87 -2.00 10.08
N MET A 121 4.60 -3.17 10.68
CA MET A 121 5.28 -4.41 10.33
C MET A 121 5.11 -4.74 8.84
N PHE A 122 3.88 -4.70 8.32
CA PHE A 122 3.62 -4.96 6.89
C PHE A 122 4.20 -3.89 5.98
N ALA A 123 4.15 -2.61 6.40
CA ALA A 123 4.76 -1.50 5.68
C ALA A 123 6.29 -1.64 5.58
N VAL A 124 6.95 -2.07 6.66
CA VAL A 124 8.40 -2.33 6.65
C VAL A 124 8.73 -3.48 5.71
N VAL A 125 7.98 -4.59 5.75
CA VAL A 125 8.24 -5.73 4.86
C VAL A 125 8.06 -5.33 3.39
N SER A 126 6.99 -4.61 3.05
CA SER A 126 6.75 -4.16 1.68
C SER A 126 7.80 -3.14 1.21
N PHE A 127 8.23 -2.22 2.08
CA PHE A 127 9.30 -1.27 1.77
C PHE A 127 10.63 -1.99 1.54
N VAL A 128 11.01 -2.89 2.46
CA VAL A 128 12.28 -3.63 2.40
C VAL A 128 12.40 -4.45 1.12
N THR A 129 11.30 -5.10 0.74
CA THR A 129 11.26 -5.92 -0.46
C THR A 129 11.08 -5.12 -1.75
N GLY A 130 10.50 -3.91 -1.68
CA GLY A 130 10.10 -3.16 -2.87
C GLY A 130 11.00 -2.04 -3.33
N VAL A 131 11.75 -1.41 -2.43
CA VAL A 131 12.45 -0.14 -2.72
C VAL A 131 13.37 -0.20 -3.96
N ALA A 132 14.05 -1.32 -4.19
CA ALA A 132 14.86 -1.54 -5.39
C ALA A 132 14.28 -2.57 -6.37
N THR A 133 13.32 -3.40 -5.93
CA THR A 133 12.83 -4.53 -6.74
C THR A 133 12.01 -4.06 -7.94
N VAL A 134 11.10 -3.09 -7.75
CA VAL A 134 10.26 -2.56 -8.84
C VAL A 134 11.08 -1.94 -9.97
N PRO A 135 12.01 -1.00 -9.73
CA PRO A 135 12.89 -0.48 -10.78
C PRO A 135 13.68 -1.59 -11.47
N MET A 136 14.31 -2.48 -10.70
CA MET A 136 15.16 -3.51 -11.26
C MET A 136 14.40 -4.47 -12.18
N LEU A 137 13.16 -4.83 -11.84
CA LEU A 137 12.33 -5.71 -12.67
C LEU A 137 11.82 -5.04 -13.94
N LEU A 138 11.62 -3.72 -13.92
CA LEU A 138 11.16 -2.94 -15.06
C LEU A 138 12.30 -2.59 -16.03
N GLU A 139 13.49 -2.31 -15.49
CA GLU A 139 14.65 -1.86 -16.27
C GLU A 139 15.53 -3.00 -16.77
N ARG A 140 15.63 -4.10 -16.01
CA ARG A 140 16.57 -5.20 -16.27
C ARG A 140 15.87 -6.55 -16.33
N LYS A 141 16.37 -7.46 -17.18
CA LYS A 141 15.97 -8.88 -17.22
C LYS A 141 16.57 -9.68 -16.04
N VAL A 142 16.47 -9.16 -14.82
CA VAL A 142 16.94 -9.85 -13.61
C VAL A 142 15.82 -10.71 -13.02
N SER A 143 16.19 -11.79 -12.34
CA SER A 143 15.25 -12.62 -11.60
C SER A 143 14.73 -11.90 -10.36
N LEU A 144 13.50 -12.21 -9.95
CA LEU A 144 12.88 -11.67 -8.74
C LEU A 144 13.77 -11.85 -7.50
N VAL A 145 14.38 -13.03 -7.33
CA VAL A 145 15.27 -13.32 -6.19
C VAL A 145 16.48 -12.38 -6.17
N THR A 146 17.06 -12.09 -7.33
CA THR A 146 18.19 -11.15 -7.44
C THR A 146 17.77 -9.74 -7.08
N ALA A 147 16.58 -9.32 -7.53
CA ALA A 147 16.04 -8.00 -7.24
C ALA A 147 15.75 -7.83 -5.74
N LEU A 148 15.12 -8.82 -5.10
CA LEU A 148 14.86 -8.82 -3.65
C LEU A 148 16.15 -8.77 -2.82
N ASN A 149 17.14 -9.61 -3.16
CA ASN A 149 18.44 -9.59 -2.48
C ASN A 149 19.15 -8.24 -2.63
N THR A 150 19.01 -7.60 -3.79
CA THR A 150 19.57 -6.27 -4.03
C THR A 150 18.85 -5.21 -3.20
N SER A 151 17.53 -5.29 -3.07
CA SER A 151 16.73 -4.41 -2.21
C SER A 151 17.18 -4.49 -0.75
N ILE A 152 17.36 -5.70 -0.22
CA ILE A 152 17.85 -5.93 1.14
C ILE A 152 19.27 -5.37 1.30
N ARG A 153 20.18 -5.67 0.36
CA ARG A 153 21.56 -5.15 0.40
C ARG A 153 21.61 -3.62 0.32
N ALA A 154 20.77 -3.00 -0.49
CA ALA A 154 20.70 -1.55 -0.62
C ALA A 154 20.33 -0.90 0.73
N ILE A 155 19.42 -1.51 1.47
CA ILE A 155 19.03 -1.06 2.81
C ILE A 155 20.15 -1.28 3.81
N LEU A 156 20.77 -2.46 3.83
CA LEU A 156 21.86 -2.75 4.75
C LEU A 156 23.07 -1.83 4.51
N ALA A 157 23.37 -1.50 3.25
CA ALA A 157 24.45 -0.59 2.89
C ALA A 157 24.16 0.87 3.25
N ASN A 158 22.89 1.31 3.19
CA ASN A 158 22.51 2.71 3.33
C ASN A 158 21.33 2.91 4.30
N TRP A 159 21.34 2.22 5.44
CA TRP A 159 20.18 2.13 6.32
C TRP A 159 19.66 3.51 6.78
N LYS A 160 20.58 4.44 7.09
CA LYS A 160 20.23 5.81 7.49
C LYS A 160 19.44 6.54 6.41
N VAL A 161 19.93 6.48 5.17
CA VAL A 161 19.28 7.14 4.02
C VAL A 161 17.91 6.51 3.77
N MET A 162 17.80 5.19 3.86
CA MET A 162 16.55 4.47 3.64
C MET A 162 15.50 4.75 4.73
N VAL A 163 15.92 4.94 5.98
CA VAL A 163 15.01 5.37 7.07
C VAL A 163 14.47 6.77 6.79
N TRP A 164 15.31 7.73 6.38
CA TRP A 164 14.85 9.06 6.00
C TRP A 164 13.91 9.02 4.80
N TRP A 165 14.20 8.15 3.83
CA TRP A 165 13.35 7.96 2.67
C TRP A 165 11.99 7.40 3.06
N ALA A 166 11.95 6.34 3.87
CA ALA A 166 10.70 5.77 4.40
C ALA A 166 9.90 6.79 5.22
N ALA A 167 10.56 7.59 6.05
CA ALA A 167 9.93 8.67 6.81
C ALA A 167 9.32 9.73 5.88
N THR A 168 10.00 10.07 4.78
CA THR A 168 9.50 11.04 3.80
C THR A 168 8.23 10.53 3.12
N ILE A 169 8.20 9.26 2.70
CA ILE A 169 6.98 8.63 2.17
C ILE A 169 5.86 8.70 3.20
N ALA A 170 6.15 8.30 4.44
CA ALA A 170 5.15 8.27 5.50
C ALA A 170 4.53 9.65 5.77
N VAL A 171 5.36 10.70 5.78
CA VAL A 171 4.89 12.09 5.93
C VAL A 171 4.04 12.51 4.73
N ILE A 172 4.47 12.24 3.49
CA ILE A 172 3.71 12.61 2.29
C ILE A 172 2.35 11.90 2.27
N ILE A 173 2.32 10.60 2.57
CA ILE A 173 1.07 9.83 2.65
C ILE A 173 0.19 10.38 3.78
N GLY A 174 0.77 10.64 4.96
CA GLY A 174 0.04 11.20 6.10
C GLY A 174 -0.63 12.53 5.76
N LEU A 175 0.09 13.45 5.12
CA LEU A 175 -0.46 14.73 4.65
C LEU A 175 -1.55 14.55 3.58
N GLY A 176 -1.48 13.49 2.77
CA GLY A 176 -2.47 13.20 1.74
C GLY A 176 -3.78 12.61 2.26
N ILE A 177 -3.82 12.12 3.50
CA ILE A 177 -5.02 11.54 4.11
C ILE A 177 -5.99 12.62 4.64
N ASP A 178 -5.55 13.88 4.77
CA ASP A 178 -6.34 15.00 5.29
C ASP A 178 -7.21 15.74 4.23
N VAL A 179 -7.81 15.03 3.26
CA VAL A 179 -8.69 15.63 2.21
C VAL A 179 -10.01 14.88 2.05
#